data_AF-A0A1S3H8B0-F1
#
_entry.id   AF-A0A1S3H8B0-F1
#
_cell.length_a   1.000
_cell.length_b   1.000
_cell.length_c   1.000
_cell.angle_alpha   90.00
_cell.angle_beta   90.00
_cell.angle_gamma   90.00
#
_symmetry.space_group_name_H-M   'P 1'
#
loop_
_entity.id
_entity.type
_entity.pdbx_description
1 polymer ?
#
loop_
_entity_poly.entity_id
_entity_poly.type
_entity_poly.pdbx_seq_one_letter_code
_entity_poly.pdbx_strand_id
1 'polypeptide(L)'
;MTKEEKRTTPKGSSGSGSRGTGMRAVLQKEYMQGLDHLRQVIANVEHEIDKQKLEFYCCEANDEEKYEEYLRTCNSKLLQCNNHLRKKNLQLEVIDSELQLVALLNNARIAHAESDSISFLTEFWENLKNSMEGLRRLRGKLQTNVVERLKSNCRSYNYGNANLDLSEHYARDITKYQAEIGRMLEDTEILIKSFESNIRQDLFMNSNFSERVLISCDHKAFPILRLTPDVIEKLERICRLSKQWIDRDETYVYEINTHIREARNRTRKTREDLRSHQEKQKKIVKNAKSSLILFQSNKEKLRQIEAELKDLESQVGHFSHQKDGKTGEKRQKESMMDFLKISISQTKKNYALQRRRTRIQQQLSELERQLQEIELSLKSVQEAVAQKSQEKVVVVEKVETSEKVYSSIRVELDSFTANISKLQVQMSELTEQLGQLEMIQTLKTSPEMVDDFYDRPSSVKLAPSLREKIKRKRKILSQSI
;
A
#
# COMPACT_ATOMS: atom_id res chain seq x y z
N MET A 1 45.16 -42.83 19.89
CA MET A 1 44.53 -41.97 20.93
C MET A 1 45.41 -40.72 20.98
N THR A 2 45.02 -39.52 20.57
CA THR A 2 43.82 -38.68 20.84
C THR A 2 43.73 -37.63 19.71
N LYS A 3 42.59 -37.54 19.01
CA LYS A 3 41.54 -36.49 19.04
C LYS A 3 41.91 -35.13 18.41
N GLU A 4 41.12 -34.81 17.38
CA GLU A 4 40.95 -33.53 16.67
C GLU A 4 40.66 -32.35 17.59
N GLU A 5 41.13 -31.15 17.20
CA GLU A 5 40.38 -29.92 17.43
C GLU A 5 40.53 -28.96 16.23
N LYS A 6 39.49 -28.92 15.40
CA LYS A 6 39.25 -27.92 14.36
C LYS A 6 38.82 -26.60 15.02
N ARG A 7 39.61 -25.54 14.86
CA ARG A 7 39.14 -24.16 15.06
C ARG A 7 38.51 -23.64 13.77
N THR A 8 37.18 -23.60 13.76
CA THR A 8 36.37 -22.89 12.77
C THR A 8 36.31 -21.40 13.08
N THR A 9 36.45 -20.60 12.03
CA THR A 9 36.26 -19.15 11.99
C THR A 9 34.79 -18.77 12.14
N PRO A 10 34.43 -17.62 12.75
CA PRO A 10 33.17 -16.96 12.46
C PRO A 10 33.40 -15.99 11.28
N LYS A 11 33.03 -16.44 10.08
CA LYS A 11 32.77 -15.55 8.94
C LYS A 11 31.59 -14.64 9.30
N GLY A 12 31.86 -13.37 9.58
CA GLY A 12 30.86 -12.32 9.64
C GLY A 12 30.23 -12.11 8.26
N SER A 13 28.95 -12.44 8.13
CA SER A 13 28.12 -12.16 6.96
C SER A 13 27.71 -10.68 6.92
N SER A 14 28.65 -9.82 6.55
CA SER A 14 28.37 -8.45 6.10
C SER A 14 28.58 -8.39 4.59
N GLY A 15 27.52 -8.58 3.80
CA GLY A 15 27.70 -8.60 2.33
C GLY A 15 26.46 -8.63 1.45
N SER A 16 25.24 -8.82 1.97
CA SER A 16 24.05 -8.93 1.11
C SER A 16 23.39 -7.60 0.73
N GLY A 17 23.69 -6.49 1.43
CA GLY A 17 23.06 -5.19 1.19
C GLY A 17 23.63 -4.38 0.02
N SER A 18 24.89 -4.60 -0.36
CA SER A 18 25.61 -3.76 -1.34
C SER A 18 25.46 -4.24 -2.79
N ARG A 19 25.35 -5.56 -3.03
CA ARG A 19 25.19 -6.11 -4.39
C ARG A 19 23.79 -5.88 -4.99
N GLY A 20 22.74 -5.85 -4.16
CA GLY A 20 21.36 -5.67 -4.63
C GLY A 20 21.02 -4.25 -5.09
N THR A 21 21.64 -3.23 -4.50
CA THR A 21 21.48 -1.83 -4.91
C THR A 21 22.23 -1.50 -6.20
N GLY A 22 23.44 -2.07 -6.38
CA GLY A 22 24.21 -1.93 -7.62
C GLY A 22 23.48 -2.50 -8.84
N MET A 23 22.92 -3.72 -8.72
CA MET A 23 22.19 -4.36 -9.81
C MET A 23 20.92 -3.60 -10.20
N ARG A 24 20.15 -3.09 -9.24
CA ARG A 24 18.93 -2.30 -9.52
C ARG A 24 19.24 -0.96 -10.20
N ALA A 25 20.33 -0.30 -9.80
CA ALA A 25 20.77 0.93 -10.44
C ALA A 25 21.21 0.70 -11.90
N VAL A 26 21.87 -0.43 -12.20
CA VAL A 26 22.22 -0.81 -13.57
C VAL A 26 20.97 -1.05 -14.42
N LEU A 27 20.03 -1.86 -13.93
CA LEU A 27 18.78 -2.16 -14.64
C LEU A 27 17.91 -0.92 -14.89
N GLN A 28 17.86 0.00 -13.93
CA GLN A 28 17.17 1.28 -14.12
C GLN A 28 17.86 2.14 -15.18
N LYS A 29 19.19 2.18 -15.20
CA LYS A 29 19.94 2.91 -16.22
C LYS A 29 19.66 2.34 -17.62
N GLU A 30 19.65 1.02 -17.75
CA GLU A 30 19.32 0.34 -19.01
C GLU A 30 17.88 0.63 -19.46
N TYR A 31 16.92 0.68 -18.53
CA TYR A 31 15.56 1.09 -18.82
C TYR A 31 15.48 2.53 -19.36
N MET A 32 16.17 3.48 -18.72
CA MET A 32 16.20 4.88 -19.19
C MET A 32 16.83 5.00 -20.58
N GLN A 33 17.90 4.23 -20.85
CA GLN A 33 18.48 4.15 -22.20
C GLN A 33 17.50 3.59 -23.24
N GLY A 34 16.61 2.67 -22.84
CA GLY A 34 15.53 2.17 -23.69
C GLY A 34 14.48 3.24 -24.00
N LEU A 35 14.11 4.06 -23.02
CA LEU A 35 13.22 5.21 -23.23
C LEU A 35 13.85 6.26 -24.16
N ASP A 36 15.14 6.56 -23.99
CA ASP A 36 15.87 7.47 -24.88
C ASP A 36 15.96 6.93 -26.31
N HIS A 37 16.11 5.62 -26.47
CA HIS A 37 16.04 5.00 -27.79
C HIS A 37 14.66 5.20 -28.45
N LEU A 38 13.56 5.02 -27.70
CA LEU A 38 12.22 5.32 -28.24
C LEU A 38 12.05 6.80 -28.60
N ARG A 39 12.60 7.72 -27.80
CA ARG A 39 12.61 9.15 -28.15
C ARG A 39 13.34 9.40 -29.47
N GLN A 40 14.47 8.72 -29.70
CA GLN A 40 15.18 8.81 -30.98
C GLN A 40 14.37 8.23 -32.15
N VAL A 41 13.67 7.11 -31.94
CA VAL A 41 12.78 6.54 -32.97
C VAL A 41 11.67 7.52 -33.33
N ILE A 42 11.05 8.17 -32.33
CA ILE A 42 10.03 9.21 -32.57
C ILE A 42 10.63 10.40 -33.30
N ALA A 43 11.81 10.88 -32.90
CA ALA A 43 12.49 12.01 -33.54
C ALA A 43 12.84 11.73 -35.00
N ASN A 44 13.24 10.49 -35.33
CA ASN A 44 13.49 10.08 -36.71
C ASN A 44 12.19 10.13 -37.54
N VAL A 45 11.06 9.70 -36.98
CA VAL A 45 9.77 9.77 -37.66
C VAL A 45 9.29 11.21 -37.83
N GLU A 46 9.47 12.07 -36.83
CA GLU A 46 9.20 13.52 -36.97
C GLU A 46 10.01 14.14 -38.10
N HIS A 47 11.30 13.79 -38.20
CA HIS A 47 12.13 14.27 -39.31
C HIS A 47 11.63 13.77 -40.68
N GLU A 48 11.15 12.53 -40.77
CA GLU A 48 10.53 12.04 -42.01
C GLU A 48 9.19 12.74 -42.32
N ILE A 49 8.40 13.10 -41.30
CA ILE A 49 7.18 13.91 -41.46
C ILE A 49 7.53 15.30 -41.98
N ASP A 50 8.51 15.97 -41.37
CA ASP A 50 9.00 17.29 -41.81
C ASP A 50 9.48 17.24 -43.26
N LYS A 51 10.21 16.18 -43.64
CA LYS A 51 10.65 15.97 -45.02
C LYS A 51 9.46 15.84 -45.98
N GLN A 52 8.45 15.03 -45.64
CA GLN A 52 7.24 14.89 -46.46
C GLN A 52 6.46 16.20 -46.58
N LYS A 53 6.42 16.99 -45.51
CA LYS A 53 5.83 18.33 -45.49
C LYS A 53 6.53 19.27 -46.46
N LEU A 54 7.86 19.35 -46.38
CA LEU A 54 8.68 20.19 -47.26
C LEU A 54 8.57 19.78 -48.74
N GLU A 55 8.57 18.46 -49.01
CA GLU A 55 8.39 17.91 -50.36
C GLU A 55 7.02 18.31 -50.95
N PHE A 56 5.93 18.20 -50.17
CA PHE A 56 4.59 18.55 -50.62
C PHE A 56 4.44 20.04 -50.98
N TYR A 57 4.97 20.94 -50.14
CA TYR A 57 4.91 22.38 -50.38
C TYR A 57 6.01 22.90 -51.31
N CYS A 58 6.88 22.02 -51.81
CA CYS A 58 8.03 22.37 -52.64
C CYS A 58 8.91 23.47 -52.02
N CYS A 59 9.17 23.37 -50.71
CA CYS A 59 9.92 24.37 -49.94
C CYS A 59 11.19 23.76 -49.32
N GLU A 60 12.25 24.56 -49.19
CA GLU A 60 13.53 24.11 -48.60
C GLU A 60 13.57 24.17 -47.07
N ALA A 61 12.70 24.97 -46.46
CA ALA A 61 12.68 25.22 -45.03
C ALA A 61 11.25 25.33 -44.50
N ASN A 62 11.10 25.12 -43.19
CA ASN A 62 9.81 25.14 -42.51
C ASN A 62 9.33 26.59 -42.40
N ASP A 63 8.45 26.99 -43.31
CA ASP A 63 8.00 28.36 -43.50
C ASP A 63 6.49 28.36 -43.75
N GLU A 64 5.73 28.70 -42.70
CA GLU A 64 4.27 28.70 -42.76
C GLU A 64 3.72 29.66 -43.82
N GLU A 65 4.40 30.79 -44.09
CA GLU A 65 3.94 31.76 -45.09
C GLU A 65 4.06 31.19 -46.50
N LYS A 66 5.15 30.47 -46.80
CA LYS A 66 5.33 29.79 -48.08
C LYS A 66 4.34 28.65 -48.28
N TYR A 67 4.00 27.93 -47.21
CA TYR A 67 2.97 26.88 -47.29
C TYR A 67 1.61 27.48 -47.63
N GLU A 68 1.25 28.60 -47.01
CA GLU A 68 0.02 29.32 -47.31
C GLU A 68 0.03 29.86 -48.75
N GLU A 69 1.15 30.43 -49.22
CA GLU A 69 1.29 30.93 -50.59
C GLU A 69 1.13 29.81 -51.63
N TYR A 70 1.74 28.65 -51.38
CA TYR A 70 1.58 27.47 -52.22
C TYR A 70 0.10 27.05 -52.32
N LEU A 71 -0.59 26.94 -51.19
CA LEU A 71 -2.02 26.56 -51.17
C LEU A 71 -2.92 27.61 -51.82
N ARG A 72 -2.64 28.91 -51.65
CA ARG A 72 -3.35 29.99 -52.35
C ARG A 72 -3.17 29.88 -53.87
N THR A 73 -1.96 29.53 -54.33
CA THR A 73 -1.68 29.30 -55.74
C THR A 73 -2.48 28.12 -56.28
N CYS A 74 -2.48 26.99 -55.56
CA CYS A 74 -3.31 25.83 -55.90
C CYS A 74 -4.80 26.18 -55.99
N ASN A 75 -5.32 26.91 -55.00
CA ASN A 75 -6.71 27.40 -54.97
C ASN A 75 -7.03 28.28 -56.18
N SER A 76 -6.16 29.23 -56.53
CA SER A 76 -6.33 30.10 -57.69
C SER A 76 -6.36 29.30 -59.01
N LYS A 77 -5.43 28.35 -59.18
CA LYS A 77 -5.34 27.51 -60.39
C LYS A 77 -6.56 26.58 -60.53
N LEU A 78 -7.02 25.97 -59.44
CA LEU A 78 -8.26 25.18 -59.43
C LEU A 78 -9.47 26.04 -59.82
N LEU A 79 -9.59 27.24 -59.24
CA LEU A 79 -10.68 28.17 -59.53
C LEU A 79 -10.67 28.65 -60.99
N GLN A 80 -9.48 28.91 -61.56
CA GLN A 80 -9.33 29.28 -62.98
C GLN A 80 -9.83 28.16 -63.91
N CYS A 81 -9.41 26.92 -63.66
CA CYS A 81 -9.89 25.76 -64.42
C CYS A 81 -11.41 25.59 -64.30
N ASN A 82 -11.96 25.66 -63.08
CA ASN A 82 -13.40 25.55 -62.84
C ASN A 82 -14.19 26.67 -63.54
N ASN A 83 -13.71 27.90 -63.51
CA ASN A 83 -14.32 29.03 -64.22
C ASN A 83 -14.28 28.87 -65.74
N HIS A 84 -13.20 28.31 -66.29
CA HIS A 84 -13.09 28.03 -67.72
C HIS A 84 -14.08 26.95 -68.16
N LEU A 85 -14.22 25.87 -67.39
CA LEU A 85 -15.22 24.82 -67.63
C LEU A 85 -16.63 25.37 -67.55
N ARG A 86 -16.91 26.25 -66.59
CA ARG A 86 -18.21 26.92 -66.46
C ARG A 86 -18.56 27.76 -67.69
N LYS A 87 -17.60 28.49 -68.28
CA LYS A 87 -17.80 29.25 -69.53
C LYS A 87 -18.15 28.34 -70.72
N LYS A 88 -17.85 27.04 -70.62
CA LYS A 88 -18.18 26.00 -71.61
C LYS A 88 -19.43 25.19 -71.25
N ASN A 89 -20.26 25.68 -70.31
CA ASN A 89 -21.49 25.05 -69.82
C ASN A 89 -21.30 23.70 -69.11
N LEU A 90 -20.13 23.44 -68.54
CA LEU A 90 -19.92 22.30 -67.64
C LEU A 90 -20.22 22.72 -66.19
N GLN A 91 -20.78 21.80 -65.40
CA GLN A 91 -21.10 22.07 -63.99
C GLN A 91 -19.82 22.19 -63.15
N LEU A 92 -19.86 23.05 -62.13
CA LEU A 92 -18.77 23.17 -61.16
C LEU A 92 -18.78 21.94 -60.27
N GLU A 93 -17.65 21.21 -60.25
CA GLU A 93 -17.46 20.09 -59.34
C GLU A 93 -16.72 20.57 -58.09
N VAL A 94 -17.21 20.13 -56.92
CA VAL A 94 -16.42 20.14 -55.69
C VAL A 94 -15.27 19.17 -55.91
N ILE A 95 -14.05 19.56 -55.55
CA ILE A 95 -12.87 18.70 -55.64
C ILE A 95 -12.53 18.19 -54.24
N ASP A 96 -13.16 17.08 -53.89
CA ASP A 96 -13.02 16.34 -52.66
C ASP A 96 -12.39 14.95 -52.84
N SER A 97 -11.83 14.63 -54.00
CA SER A 97 -11.09 13.38 -54.22
C SER A 97 -10.12 13.39 -55.39
N GLU A 98 -9.28 12.36 -55.46
CA GLU A 98 -8.41 12.09 -56.61
C GLU A 98 -9.22 11.97 -57.90
N LEU A 99 -10.33 11.23 -57.87
CA LEU A 99 -11.18 11.00 -59.05
C LEU A 99 -11.71 12.31 -59.63
N GLN A 100 -12.18 13.22 -58.77
CA GLN A 100 -12.69 14.51 -59.19
C GLN A 100 -11.59 15.46 -59.67
N LEU A 101 -10.41 15.44 -59.03
CA LEU A 101 -9.26 16.22 -59.50
C LEU A 101 -8.82 15.77 -60.90
N VAL A 102 -8.75 14.46 -61.14
CA VAL A 102 -8.42 13.89 -62.45
C VAL A 102 -9.51 14.19 -63.49
N ALA A 103 -10.80 14.11 -63.10
CA ALA A 103 -11.91 14.50 -63.97
C ALA A 103 -11.82 15.96 -64.39
N LEU A 104 -11.56 16.87 -63.44
CA LEU A 104 -11.33 18.29 -63.70
C LEU A 104 -10.17 18.51 -64.67
N LEU A 105 -9.03 17.84 -64.47
CA LEU A 105 -7.86 17.95 -65.36
C LEU A 105 -8.18 17.47 -66.78
N ASN A 106 -8.87 16.33 -66.92
CA ASN A 106 -9.25 15.79 -68.23
C ASN A 106 -10.24 16.70 -68.96
N ASN A 107 -11.26 17.19 -68.25
CA ASN A 107 -12.23 18.14 -68.79
C ASN A 107 -11.56 19.46 -69.19
N ALA A 108 -10.61 19.96 -68.39
CA ALA A 108 -9.85 21.18 -68.69
C ALA A 108 -8.99 21.03 -69.95
N ARG A 109 -8.38 19.85 -70.15
CA ARG A 109 -7.61 19.51 -71.38
C ARG A 109 -8.51 19.50 -72.61
N ILE A 110 -9.68 18.85 -72.53
CA ILE A 110 -10.66 18.80 -73.63
C ILE A 110 -11.21 20.19 -73.95
N ALA A 111 -11.45 21.01 -72.92
CA ALA A 111 -11.97 22.36 -73.06
C ALA A 111 -10.91 23.41 -73.49
N HIS A 112 -9.66 22.98 -73.75
CA HIS A 112 -8.52 23.84 -74.07
C HIS A 112 -8.33 24.99 -73.05
N ALA A 113 -8.34 24.66 -71.75
CA ALA A 113 -7.97 25.62 -70.70
C ALA A 113 -6.48 26.00 -70.80
N GLU A 114 -6.07 27.04 -70.06
CA GLU A 114 -4.69 27.55 -70.08
C GLU A 114 -3.66 26.44 -69.77
N SER A 115 -2.67 26.30 -70.65
CA SER A 115 -1.65 25.23 -70.57
C SER A 115 -0.85 25.28 -69.26
N ASP A 116 -0.60 26.49 -68.75
CA ASP A 116 0.13 26.70 -67.48
C ASP A 116 -0.66 26.14 -66.29
N SER A 117 -1.96 26.43 -66.21
CA SER A 117 -2.82 25.95 -65.12
C SER A 117 -3.03 24.43 -65.16
N ILE A 118 -3.12 23.83 -66.34
CA ILE A 118 -3.18 22.37 -66.49
C ILE A 118 -1.85 21.72 -66.06
N SER A 119 -0.71 22.29 -66.46
CA SER A 119 0.61 21.77 -66.09
C SER A 119 0.82 21.80 -64.59
N PHE A 120 0.58 22.96 -63.97
CA PHE A 120 0.71 23.15 -62.52
C PHE A 120 -0.19 22.19 -61.73
N LEU A 121 -1.47 22.05 -62.12
CA LEU A 121 -2.39 21.16 -61.41
C LEU A 121 -2.07 19.67 -61.62
N THR A 122 -1.43 19.32 -62.75
CA THR A 122 -0.93 17.95 -62.97
C THR A 122 0.22 17.64 -62.01
N GLU A 123 1.15 18.58 -61.84
CA GLU A 123 2.25 18.47 -60.86
C GLU A 123 1.73 18.43 -59.42
N PHE A 124 0.77 19.29 -59.07
CA PHE A 124 0.09 19.27 -57.77
C PHE A 124 -0.56 17.90 -57.48
N TRP A 125 -1.24 17.31 -58.46
CA TRP A 125 -1.85 15.99 -58.30
C TRP A 125 -0.80 14.89 -58.04
N GLU A 126 0.30 14.90 -58.80
CA GLU A 126 1.40 13.95 -58.61
C GLU A 126 2.05 14.10 -57.22
N ASN A 127 2.31 15.34 -56.80
CA ASN A 127 2.84 15.64 -55.46
C ASN A 127 1.89 15.19 -54.36
N LEU A 128 0.60 15.50 -54.49
CA LEU A 128 -0.43 15.07 -53.55
C LEU A 128 -0.47 13.55 -53.43
N LYS A 129 -0.47 12.82 -54.54
CA LYS A 129 -0.47 11.35 -54.54
C LYS A 129 0.77 10.77 -53.87
N ASN A 130 1.94 11.29 -54.20
CA ASN A 130 3.21 10.86 -53.62
C ASN A 130 3.24 11.13 -52.10
N SER A 131 2.80 12.31 -51.67
CA SER A 131 2.70 12.67 -50.26
C SER A 131 1.70 11.78 -49.51
N MET A 132 0.54 11.48 -50.07
CA MET A 132 -0.45 10.60 -49.43
C MET A 132 0.08 9.18 -49.25
N GLU A 133 0.84 8.65 -50.22
CA GLU A 133 1.52 7.36 -50.06
C GLU A 133 2.63 7.40 -49.01
N GLY A 134 3.43 8.48 -48.99
CA GLY A 134 4.45 8.73 -47.98
C GLY A 134 3.86 8.77 -46.56
N LEU A 135 2.79 9.54 -46.37
CA LEU A 135 2.08 9.68 -45.09
C LEU A 135 1.43 8.37 -44.65
N ARG A 136 0.89 7.57 -45.58
CA ARG A 136 0.38 6.21 -45.29
C ARG A 136 1.48 5.30 -44.75
N ARG A 137 2.68 5.35 -45.35
CA ARG A 137 3.86 4.59 -44.85
C ARG A 137 4.31 5.08 -43.48
N LEU A 138 4.35 6.40 -43.25
CA LEU A 138 4.71 7.00 -41.97
C LEU A 138 3.74 6.63 -40.85
N ARG A 139 2.43 6.65 -41.13
CA ARG A 139 1.41 6.15 -40.21
C ARG A 139 1.69 4.69 -39.80
N GLY A 140 2.00 3.83 -40.78
CA GLY A 140 2.36 2.43 -40.53
C GLY A 140 3.59 2.31 -39.62
N LYS A 141 4.65 3.11 -39.88
CA LYS A 141 5.83 3.16 -39.02
C LYS A 141 5.48 3.62 -37.59
N LEU A 142 4.64 4.64 -37.41
CA LEU A 142 4.20 5.09 -36.09
C LEU A 142 3.45 4.00 -35.34
N GLN A 143 2.51 3.33 -36.00
CA GLN A 143 1.76 2.23 -35.41
C GLN A 143 2.69 1.12 -34.90
N THR A 144 3.55 0.59 -35.76
CA THR A 144 4.36 -0.60 -35.48
C THR A 144 5.60 -0.29 -34.64
N ASN A 145 6.33 0.79 -34.95
CA ASN A 145 7.61 1.07 -34.31
C ASN A 145 7.49 1.93 -33.05
N VAL A 146 6.42 2.70 -32.91
CA VAL A 146 6.23 3.59 -31.74
C VAL A 146 5.09 3.08 -30.86
N VAL A 147 3.87 3.04 -31.37
CA VAL A 147 2.67 2.80 -30.53
C VAL A 147 2.65 1.39 -29.97
N GLU A 148 2.97 0.37 -30.75
CA GLU A 148 3.03 -1.02 -30.26
C GLU A 148 4.13 -1.21 -29.20
N ARG A 149 5.28 -0.54 -29.35
CA ARG A 149 6.37 -0.57 -28.36
C ARG A 149 6.03 0.18 -27.08
N LEU A 150 5.36 1.32 -27.17
CA LEU A 150 4.85 2.03 -26.00
C LEU A 150 3.82 1.17 -25.26
N LYS A 151 2.91 0.53 -25.98
CA LYS A 151 1.94 -0.41 -25.41
C LYS A 151 2.60 -1.63 -24.77
N SER A 152 3.74 -2.11 -25.27
CA SER A 152 4.47 -3.23 -24.65
C SER A 152 5.29 -2.80 -23.44
N ASN A 153 6.01 -1.68 -23.54
CA ASN A 153 7.09 -1.34 -22.60
C ASN A 153 6.65 -0.34 -21.51
N CYS A 154 5.72 0.56 -21.83
CA CYS A 154 5.19 1.58 -20.92
C CYS A 154 3.83 1.16 -20.34
N ARG A 155 3.80 -0.02 -19.70
CA ARG A 155 2.60 -0.59 -19.09
C ARG A 155 2.47 -0.20 -17.61
N SER A 156 1.22 -0.08 -17.16
CA SER A 156 0.91 -0.07 -15.72
C SER A 156 0.88 -1.51 -15.18
N TYR A 157 1.34 -1.67 -13.95
CA TYR A 157 1.31 -2.93 -13.22
C TYR A 157 0.50 -2.71 -11.94
N ASN A 158 -0.73 -3.22 -11.91
CA ASN A 158 -1.54 -3.28 -10.71
C ASN A 158 -1.48 -4.71 -10.15
N TYR A 159 -0.69 -4.92 -9.10
CA TYR A 159 -0.61 -6.19 -8.39
C TYR A 159 -1.18 -6.07 -6.99
N GLY A 160 -2.35 -6.66 -6.77
CA GLY A 160 -2.89 -6.91 -5.44
C GLY A 160 -3.91 -5.89 -4.94
N ASN A 161 -4.36 -6.11 -3.69
CA ASN A 161 -5.43 -5.38 -3.01
C ASN A 161 -4.96 -4.09 -2.30
N ALA A 162 -3.66 -3.79 -2.29
CA ALA A 162 -3.20 -2.52 -1.75
C ALA A 162 -3.23 -1.49 -2.89
N ASN A 163 -4.24 -0.62 -2.86
CA ASN A 163 -4.33 0.51 -3.77
C ASN A 163 -3.12 1.42 -3.57
N LEU A 164 -2.13 1.30 -4.46
CA LEU A 164 -1.12 2.32 -4.64
C LEU A 164 -1.74 3.39 -5.53
N ASP A 165 -2.21 4.49 -4.94
CA ASP A 165 -2.80 5.63 -5.64
C ASP A 165 -1.96 6.08 -6.85
N LEU A 166 -0.63 5.96 -6.72
CA LEU A 166 0.35 6.24 -7.78
C LEU A 166 0.14 5.35 -9.02
N SER A 167 0.01 4.03 -8.84
CA SER A 167 -0.15 3.07 -9.94
C SER A 167 -1.50 3.24 -10.64
N GLU A 168 -2.55 3.58 -9.88
CA GLU A 168 -3.86 3.90 -10.44
C GLU A 168 -3.84 5.19 -11.26
N HIS A 169 -3.17 6.23 -10.76
CA HIS A 169 -3.05 7.49 -11.48
C HIS A 169 -2.29 7.29 -12.79
N TYR A 170 -1.16 6.58 -12.75
CA TYR A 170 -0.39 6.25 -13.93
C TYR A 170 -1.18 5.39 -14.93
N ALA A 171 -1.97 4.41 -14.47
CA ALA A 171 -2.85 3.62 -15.33
C ALA A 171 -3.90 4.48 -16.07
N ARG A 172 -4.48 5.46 -15.37
CA ARG A 172 -5.43 6.42 -15.97
C ARG A 172 -4.76 7.27 -17.06
N ASP A 173 -3.55 7.78 -16.78
CA ASP A 173 -2.80 8.60 -17.73
C ASP A 173 -2.46 7.82 -19.01
N ILE A 174 -1.92 6.61 -18.89
CA ILE A 174 -1.61 5.74 -20.04
C ILE A 174 -2.87 5.44 -20.86
N THR A 175 -3.98 5.11 -20.19
CA THR A 175 -5.23 4.76 -20.89
C THR A 175 -5.73 5.95 -21.71
N LYS A 176 -5.59 7.17 -21.20
CA LYS A 176 -5.90 8.40 -21.92
C LYS A 176 -5.02 8.56 -23.16
N TYR A 177 -3.70 8.43 -23.02
CA TYR A 177 -2.78 8.51 -24.16
C TYR A 177 -3.08 7.45 -25.22
N GLN A 178 -3.34 6.20 -24.82
CA GLN A 178 -3.67 5.10 -25.72
C GLN A 178 -4.96 5.35 -26.50
N ALA A 179 -6.00 5.85 -25.83
CA ALA A 179 -7.27 6.16 -26.46
C ALA A 179 -7.15 7.32 -27.47
N GLU A 180 -6.43 8.38 -27.10
CA GLU A 180 -6.23 9.55 -27.97
C GLU A 180 -5.36 9.23 -29.20
N ILE A 181 -4.23 8.55 -28.99
CA ILE A 181 -3.35 8.08 -30.07
C ILE A 181 -4.09 7.10 -30.99
N GLY A 182 -4.84 6.14 -30.41
CA GLY A 182 -5.62 5.16 -31.16
C GLY A 182 -6.67 5.83 -32.06
N ARG A 183 -7.42 6.80 -31.53
CA ARG A 183 -8.39 7.58 -32.30
C ARG A 183 -7.72 8.34 -33.44
N MET A 184 -6.62 9.07 -33.17
CA MET A 184 -5.94 9.82 -34.22
C MET A 184 -5.39 8.93 -35.33
N LEU A 185 -4.85 7.76 -34.99
CA LEU A 185 -4.39 6.79 -35.99
C LEU A 185 -5.52 6.22 -36.85
N GLU A 186 -6.70 6.05 -36.27
CA GLU A 186 -7.90 5.61 -37.00
C GLU A 186 -8.45 6.73 -37.89
N ASP A 187 -8.62 7.94 -37.34
CA ASP A 187 -9.05 9.12 -38.09
C ASP A 187 -8.12 9.39 -39.29
N THR A 188 -6.81 9.28 -39.07
CA THR A 188 -5.80 9.47 -40.12
C THR A 188 -5.91 8.40 -41.21
N GLU A 189 -6.17 7.14 -40.84
CA GLU A 189 -6.36 6.07 -41.82
C GLU A 189 -7.58 6.29 -42.68
N ILE A 190 -8.69 6.70 -42.05
CA ILE A 190 -9.95 6.97 -42.74
C ILE A 190 -9.75 8.16 -43.69
N LEU A 191 -9.09 9.24 -43.25
CA LEU A 191 -8.76 10.38 -44.11
C LEU A 191 -7.90 9.98 -45.31
N ILE A 192 -6.83 9.21 -45.08
CA ILE A 192 -5.94 8.74 -46.15
C ILE A 192 -6.67 7.85 -47.16
N LYS A 193 -7.60 7.00 -46.71
CA LYS A 193 -8.43 6.17 -47.61
C LYS A 193 -9.49 6.98 -48.34
N SER A 194 -10.02 8.01 -47.71
CA SER A 194 -11.07 8.86 -48.29
C SER A 194 -10.59 9.66 -49.50
N PHE A 195 -9.28 9.87 -49.65
CA PHE A 195 -8.63 10.50 -50.81
C PHE A 195 -9.09 9.93 -52.16
N GLU A 196 -9.26 8.61 -52.24
CA GLU A 196 -9.57 7.91 -53.49
C GLU A 196 -11.04 8.10 -53.94
N SER A 197 -11.93 8.52 -53.04
CA SER A 197 -13.39 8.52 -53.31
C SER A 197 -14.05 9.85 -53.00
N ASN A 198 -14.27 10.17 -51.72
CA ASN A 198 -14.80 11.44 -51.21
C ASN A 198 -14.17 11.71 -49.84
N ILE A 199 -13.50 12.85 -49.67
CA ILE A 199 -12.81 13.20 -48.41
C ILE A 199 -13.79 13.36 -47.25
N ARG A 200 -13.48 12.68 -46.14
CA ARG A 200 -14.23 12.74 -44.87
C ARG A 200 -13.89 14.00 -44.07
N GLN A 201 -14.47 15.12 -44.47
CA GLN A 201 -14.21 16.44 -43.88
C GLN A 201 -14.58 16.54 -42.39
N ASP A 202 -15.46 15.67 -41.90
CA ASP A 202 -15.85 15.56 -40.48
C ASP A 202 -14.68 15.16 -39.57
N LEU A 203 -13.62 14.58 -40.14
CA LEU A 203 -12.43 14.14 -39.41
C LEU A 203 -11.32 15.18 -39.36
N PHE A 204 -11.47 16.32 -40.04
CA PHE A 204 -10.48 17.38 -40.03
C PHE A 204 -10.32 17.99 -38.64
N MET A 205 -9.08 18.34 -38.31
CA MET A 205 -8.72 18.98 -37.05
C MET A 205 -8.96 20.49 -37.11
N ASN A 206 -9.40 21.03 -35.97
CA ASN A 206 -9.40 22.47 -35.73
C ASN A 206 -8.05 22.85 -35.11
N SER A 207 -7.14 23.31 -35.95
CA SER A 207 -5.83 23.80 -35.53
C SER A 207 -5.56 25.19 -36.10
N ASN A 208 -4.58 25.88 -35.52
CA ASN A 208 -4.19 27.21 -35.97
C ASN A 208 -3.79 27.23 -37.45
N PHE A 209 -3.06 26.21 -37.91
CA PHE A 209 -2.65 26.12 -39.32
C PHE A 209 -3.83 25.77 -40.22
N SER A 210 -4.66 24.81 -39.79
CA SER A 210 -5.89 24.42 -40.49
C SER A 210 -6.86 25.60 -40.64
N GLU A 211 -6.99 26.44 -39.60
CA GLU A 211 -7.78 27.68 -39.62
C GLU A 211 -7.23 28.72 -40.61
N ARG A 212 -5.91 28.88 -40.72
CA ARG A 212 -5.30 29.79 -41.72
C ARG A 212 -5.51 29.30 -43.15
N VAL A 213 -5.44 27.99 -43.37
CA VAL A 213 -5.77 27.36 -44.67
C VAL A 213 -7.25 27.58 -45.01
N LEU A 214 -8.16 27.48 -44.03
CA LEU A 214 -9.59 27.75 -44.22
C LEU A 214 -9.90 29.20 -44.63
N ILE A 215 -9.08 30.16 -44.19
CA ILE A 215 -9.20 31.58 -44.58
C ILE A 215 -8.64 31.81 -45.99
N SER A 216 -7.56 31.10 -46.33
CA SER A 216 -6.81 31.33 -47.57
C SER A 216 -7.36 30.58 -48.80
N CYS A 217 -8.15 29.53 -48.59
CA CYS A 217 -8.66 28.65 -49.65
C CYS A 217 -10.19 28.46 -49.57
N ASP A 218 -10.84 28.26 -50.71
CA ASP A 218 -12.26 27.90 -50.76
C ASP A 218 -12.42 26.40 -50.44
N HIS A 219 -12.46 26.08 -49.15
CA HIS A 219 -12.58 24.71 -48.65
C HIS A 219 -13.94 24.06 -48.96
N LYS A 220 -14.96 24.85 -49.35
CA LYS A 220 -16.25 24.28 -49.78
C LYS A 220 -16.16 23.76 -51.22
N ALA A 221 -15.40 24.45 -52.06
CA ALA A 221 -15.14 24.03 -53.42
C ALA A 221 -13.98 23.03 -53.54
N PHE A 222 -12.93 23.18 -52.73
CA PHE A 222 -11.70 22.39 -52.82
C PHE A 222 -11.24 21.79 -51.47
N PRO A 223 -12.04 20.90 -50.83
CA PRO A 223 -11.64 20.20 -49.61
C PRO A 223 -10.29 19.48 -49.70
N ILE A 224 -9.89 19.06 -50.91
CA ILE A 224 -8.63 18.37 -51.17
C ILE A 224 -7.38 19.13 -50.72
N LEU A 225 -7.43 20.47 -50.72
CA LEU A 225 -6.31 21.32 -50.30
C LEU A 225 -5.99 21.20 -48.80
N ARG A 226 -6.96 20.79 -47.98
CA ARG A 226 -6.80 20.63 -46.53
C ARG A 226 -6.28 19.25 -46.13
N LEU A 227 -6.36 18.27 -47.03
CA LEU A 227 -6.10 16.86 -46.71
C LEU A 227 -4.67 16.62 -46.19
N THR A 228 -3.65 16.99 -46.98
CA THR A 228 -2.24 16.82 -46.62
C THR A 228 -1.86 17.60 -45.34
N PRO A 229 -2.19 18.92 -45.21
CA PRO A 229 -2.02 19.67 -43.97
C PRO A 229 -2.52 18.92 -42.72
N ASP A 230 -3.75 18.42 -42.79
CA ASP A 230 -4.45 17.84 -41.64
C ASP A 230 -3.87 16.48 -41.24
N VAL A 231 -3.52 15.65 -42.24
CA VAL A 231 -2.85 14.37 -42.01
C VAL A 231 -1.47 14.59 -41.38
N ILE A 232 -0.67 15.52 -41.90
CA ILE A 232 0.65 15.85 -41.34
C ILE A 232 0.52 16.26 -39.87
N GLU A 233 -0.42 17.15 -39.55
CA GLU A 233 -0.61 17.61 -38.18
C GLU A 233 -1.08 16.50 -37.23
N LYS A 234 -1.98 15.61 -37.68
CA LYS A 234 -2.37 14.43 -36.90
C LYS A 234 -1.15 13.56 -36.57
N LEU A 235 -0.27 13.32 -37.56
CA LEU A 235 0.95 12.55 -37.34
C LEU A 235 1.93 13.26 -36.38
N GLU A 236 2.14 14.57 -36.53
CA GLU A 236 2.93 15.38 -35.60
C GLU A 236 2.36 15.31 -34.16
N ARG A 237 1.03 15.37 -34.01
CA ARG A 237 0.36 15.25 -32.70
C ARG A 237 0.51 13.86 -32.11
N ILE A 238 0.47 12.79 -32.91
CA ILE A 238 0.77 11.43 -32.45
C ILE A 238 2.19 11.37 -31.88
N CYS A 239 3.20 11.91 -32.59
CA CYS A 239 4.58 11.97 -32.09
C CYS A 239 4.68 12.72 -30.75
N ARG A 240 3.99 13.86 -30.62
CA ARG A 240 3.95 14.65 -29.38
C ARG A 240 3.34 13.87 -28.22
N LEU A 241 2.20 13.22 -28.41
CA LEU A 241 1.57 12.40 -27.37
C LEU A 241 2.42 11.19 -27.00
N SER A 242 3.10 10.58 -27.97
CA SER A 242 4.05 9.48 -27.73
C SER A 242 5.21 9.92 -26.83
N LYS A 243 5.78 11.11 -27.03
CA LYS A 243 6.80 11.68 -26.14
C LYS A 243 6.26 11.95 -24.73
N GLN A 244 5.06 12.53 -24.62
CA GLN A 244 4.42 12.77 -23.32
C GLN A 244 4.17 11.47 -22.55
N TRP A 245 3.82 10.38 -23.25
CA TRP A 245 3.70 9.07 -22.62
C TRP A 245 5.06 8.58 -22.10
N ILE A 246 6.14 8.71 -22.88
CA ILE A 246 7.50 8.36 -22.41
C ILE A 246 7.90 9.17 -21.18
N ASP A 247 7.71 10.49 -21.21
CA ASP A 247 8.08 11.37 -20.09
C ASP A 247 7.29 11.05 -18.82
N ARG A 248 6.01 10.71 -18.97
CA ARG A 248 5.17 10.27 -17.85
C ARG A 248 5.64 8.93 -17.28
N ASP A 249 6.05 8.00 -18.13
CA ASP A 249 6.59 6.71 -17.72
C ASP A 249 7.91 6.85 -16.95
N GLU A 250 8.83 7.68 -17.46
CA GLU A 250 10.08 8.02 -16.78
C GLU A 250 9.79 8.63 -15.39
N THR A 251 8.87 9.59 -15.32
CA THR A 251 8.45 10.21 -14.06
C THR A 251 7.91 9.16 -13.08
N TYR A 252 7.07 8.24 -13.56
CA TYR A 252 6.51 7.17 -12.74
C TYR A 252 7.59 6.24 -12.16
N VAL A 253 8.65 5.92 -12.91
CA VAL A 253 9.78 5.12 -12.41
C VAL A 253 10.54 5.86 -11.29
N TYR A 254 10.71 7.18 -11.38
CA TYR A 254 11.30 7.97 -10.31
C TYR A 254 10.40 8.05 -9.07
N GLU A 255 9.08 8.20 -9.26
CA GLU A 255 8.09 8.19 -8.18
C GLU A 255 8.14 6.86 -7.42
N ILE A 256 8.11 5.71 -8.12
CA ILE A 256 8.25 4.38 -7.50
C ILE A 256 9.52 4.29 -6.66
N ASN A 257 10.66 4.70 -7.20
CA ASN A 257 11.93 4.65 -6.49
C ASN A 257 11.93 5.50 -5.22
N THR A 258 11.32 6.67 -5.27
CA THR A 258 11.18 7.57 -4.12
C THR A 258 10.29 6.92 -3.07
N HIS A 259 9.13 6.39 -3.45
CA HIS A 259 8.24 5.66 -2.56
C HIS A 259 8.89 4.41 -1.93
N ILE A 260 9.71 3.66 -2.67
CA ILE A 260 10.49 2.53 -2.12
C ILE A 260 11.44 3.01 -1.04
N ARG A 261 12.17 4.12 -1.26
CA ARG A 261 13.10 4.69 -0.27
C ARG A 261 12.36 5.13 0.99
N GLU A 262 11.25 5.84 0.82
CA GLU A 262 10.42 6.28 1.94
C GLU A 262 9.81 5.11 2.71
N ALA A 263 9.22 4.13 2.00
CA ALA A 263 8.65 2.93 2.60
C ALA A 263 9.71 2.15 3.39
N ARG A 264 10.92 1.98 2.85
CA ARG A 264 12.04 1.35 3.59
C ARG A 264 12.39 2.09 4.87
N ASN A 265 12.45 3.42 4.82
CA ASN A 265 12.73 4.24 6.01
C ASN A 265 11.62 4.12 7.05
N ARG A 266 10.35 4.20 6.62
CA ARG A 266 9.18 4.02 7.49
C ARG A 266 9.16 2.62 8.11
N THR A 267 9.33 1.56 7.32
CA THR A 267 9.39 0.17 7.78
C THR A 267 10.53 -0.04 8.78
N ARG A 268 11.71 0.56 8.54
CA ARG A 268 12.84 0.49 9.48
C ARG A 268 12.49 1.15 10.81
N LYS A 269 11.95 2.38 10.79
CA LYS A 269 11.56 3.12 11.99
C LYS A 269 10.50 2.35 12.79
N THR A 270 9.42 1.92 12.15
CA THR A 270 8.36 1.13 12.78
C THR A 270 8.89 -0.18 13.38
N ARG A 271 9.88 -0.82 12.73
CA ARG A 271 10.53 -2.04 13.26
C ARG A 271 11.38 -1.76 14.49
N GLU A 272 12.11 -0.63 14.51
CA GLU A 272 12.88 -0.18 15.67
C GLU A 272 11.94 0.15 16.84
N ASP A 273 10.85 0.87 16.58
CA ASP A 273 9.80 1.18 17.57
C ASP A 273 9.16 -0.11 18.12
N LEU A 274 8.80 -1.05 17.25
CA LEU A 274 8.24 -2.35 17.65
C LEU A 274 9.20 -3.13 18.56
N ARG A 275 10.50 -3.17 18.23
CA ARG A 275 11.52 -3.80 19.09
C ARG A 275 11.62 -3.12 20.44
N SER A 276 11.65 -1.79 20.48
CA SER A 276 11.69 -1.01 21.73
C SER A 276 10.46 -1.30 22.61
N HIS A 277 9.26 -1.32 22.02
CA HIS A 277 8.03 -1.64 22.74
C HIS A 277 8.00 -3.10 23.24
N GLN A 278 8.47 -4.06 22.44
CA GLN A 278 8.60 -5.47 22.86
C GLN A 278 9.59 -5.65 24.03
N GLU A 279 10.70 -4.92 24.03
CA GLU A 279 11.65 -4.93 25.15
C GLU A 279 11.05 -4.32 26.43
N LYS A 280 10.32 -3.20 26.31
CA LYS A 280 9.58 -2.59 27.43
C LYS A 280 8.51 -3.55 27.97
N GLN A 281 7.74 -4.19 27.09
CA GLN A 281 6.73 -5.18 27.48
C GLN A 281 7.36 -6.34 28.27
N LYS A 282 8.52 -6.87 27.84
CA LYS A 282 9.23 -7.94 28.59
C LYS A 282 9.58 -7.52 30.02
N LYS A 283 10.01 -6.27 30.23
CA LYS A 283 10.31 -5.72 31.56
C LYS A 283 9.03 -5.62 32.40
N ILE A 284 7.95 -5.09 31.83
CA ILE A 284 6.67 -4.94 32.52
C ILE A 284 6.06 -6.31 32.85
N VAL A 285 6.13 -7.30 31.95
CA VAL A 285 5.68 -8.68 32.22
C VAL A 285 6.43 -9.27 33.42
N LYS A 286 7.75 -9.05 33.51
CA LYS A 286 8.53 -9.49 34.67
C LYS A 286 8.05 -8.82 35.95
N ASN A 287 7.83 -7.51 35.93
CA ASN A 287 7.34 -6.73 37.07
C ASN A 287 5.92 -7.16 37.48
N ALA A 288 5.04 -7.43 36.51
CA ALA A 288 3.67 -7.90 36.73
C ALA A 288 3.67 -9.26 37.44
N LYS A 289 4.52 -10.20 36.99
CA LYS A 289 4.68 -11.51 37.63
C LYS A 289 5.19 -11.37 39.07
N SER A 290 6.22 -10.56 39.30
CA SER A 290 6.73 -10.33 40.66
C SER A 290 5.69 -9.69 41.57
N SER A 291 4.93 -8.71 41.08
CA SER A 291 3.88 -8.02 41.85
C SER A 291 2.70 -8.94 42.15
N LEU A 292 2.31 -9.80 41.21
CA LEU A 292 1.28 -10.82 41.41
C LEU A 292 1.67 -11.82 42.51
N ILE A 293 2.92 -12.29 42.50
CA ILE A 293 3.43 -13.22 43.53
C ILE A 293 3.38 -12.55 44.91
N LEU A 294 3.80 -11.28 45.02
CA LEU A 294 3.73 -10.53 46.28
C LEU A 294 2.30 -10.34 46.76
N PHE A 295 1.37 -9.96 45.87
CA PHE A 295 -0.05 -9.83 46.19
C PHE A 295 -0.65 -11.15 46.69
N GLN A 296 -0.39 -12.26 45.99
CA GLN A 296 -0.85 -13.58 46.39
C GLN A 296 -0.27 -14.02 47.74
N SER A 297 1.03 -13.78 47.96
CA SER A 297 1.68 -14.10 49.24
C SER A 297 1.09 -13.31 50.40
N ASN A 298 0.84 -12.00 50.23
CA ASN A 298 0.20 -11.18 51.27
C ASN A 298 -1.24 -11.63 51.54
N LYS A 299 -1.98 -11.99 50.49
CA LYS A 299 -3.35 -12.50 50.62
C LYS A 299 -3.40 -13.83 51.37
N GLU A 300 -2.43 -14.71 51.13
CA GLU A 300 -2.33 -15.98 51.85
C GLU A 300 -1.96 -15.79 53.32
N LYS A 301 -1.02 -14.88 53.62
CA LYS A 301 -0.71 -14.49 55.01
C LYS A 301 -1.93 -13.91 55.73
N LEU A 302 -2.73 -13.08 55.05
CA LEU A 302 -3.96 -12.55 55.61
C LEU A 302 -4.94 -13.68 55.99
N ARG A 303 -5.14 -14.65 55.10
CA ARG A 303 -5.99 -15.82 55.38
C ARG A 303 -5.50 -16.64 56.56
N GLN A 304 -4.19 -16.84 56.69
CA GLN A 304 -3.59 -17.54 57.83
C GLN A 304 -3.87 -16.80 59.14
N ILE A 305 -3.65 -15.48 59.18
CA ILE A 305 -3.96 -14.65 60.35
C ILE A 305 -5.45 -14.67 60.68
N GLU A 306 -6.33 -14.64 59.67
CA GLU A 306 -7.79 -14.71 59.87
C GLU A 306 -8.24 -16.06 60.43
N ALA A 307 -7.62 -17.16 59.99
CA ALA A 307 -7.88 -18.48 60.55
C ALA A 307 -7.40 -18.58 62.01
N GLU A 308 -6.17 -18.12 62.30
CA GLU A 308 -5.62 -18.09 63.66
C GLU A 308 -6.46 -17.21 64.60
N LEU A 309 -6.92 -16.04 64.15
CA LEU A 309 -7.81 -15.19 64.93
C LEU A 309 -9.13 -15.88 65.25
N LYS A 310 -9.74 -16.58 64.28
CA LYS A 310 -10.97 -17.33 64.49
C LYS A 310 -10.80 -18.45 65.52
N ASP A 311 -9.66 -19.14 65.48
CA ASP A 311 -9.33 -20.19 66.46
C ASP A 311 -9.12 -19.59 67.86
N LEU A 312 -8.41 -18.47 67.97
CA LEU A 312 -8.22 -17.76 69.24
C LEU A 312 -9.54 -17.20 69.79
N GLU A 313 -10.40 -16.63 68.95
CA GLU A 313 -11.74 -16.16 69.33
C GLU A 313 -12.62 -17.31 69.84
N SER A 314 -12.53 -18.50 69.20
CA SER A 314 -13.19 -19.71 69.67
C SER A 314 -12.67 -20.15 71.04
N GLN A 315 -11.35 -20.09 71.27
CA GLN A 315 -10.74 -20.37 72.58
C GLN A 315 -11.19 -19.37 73.65
N VAL A 316 -11.29 -18.08 73.34
CA VAL A 316 -11.86 -17.07 74.24
C VAL A 316 -13.30 -17.42 74.59
N GLY A 317 -14.12 -17.79 73.60
CA GLY A 317 -15.49 -18.24 73.80
C GLY A 317 -15.58 -19.45 74.73
N HIS A 318 -14.73 -20.46 74.52
CA HIS A 318 -14.66 -21.66 75.36
C HIS A 318 -14.26 -21.33 76.81
N PHE A 319 -13.17 -20.58 77.01
CA PHE A 319 -12.72 -20.20 78.36
C PHE A 319 -13.73 -19.29 79.07
N SER A 320 -14.41 -18.40 78.34
CA SER A 320 -15.48 -17.56 78.90
C SER A 320 -16.66 -18.41 79.37
N HIS A 321 -17.12 -19.36 78.55
CA HIS A 321 -18.18 -20.29 78.94
C HIS A 321 -17.79 -21.15 80.14
N GLN A 322 -16.55 -21.64 80.16
CA GLN A 322 -16.03 -22.44 81.27
C GLN A 322 -15.95 -21.62 82.55
N LYS A 323 -15.50 -20.35 82.46
CA LYS A 323 -15.51 -19.39 83.56
C LYS A 323 -16.92 -19.18 84.08
N ASP A 324 -17.89 -18.89 83.22
CA ASP A 324 -19.28 -18.65 83.61
C ASP A 324 -19.90 -19.86 84.30
N GLY A 325 -19.69 -21.06 83.74
CA GLY A 325 -20.14 -22.32 84.34
C GLY A 325 -19.54 -22.55 85.73
N LYS A 326 -18.22 -22.33 85.88
CA LYS A 326 -17.52 -22.49 87.17
C LYS A 326 -17.88 -21.40 88.18
N THR A 327 -18.17 -20.19 87.73
CA THR A 327 -18.64 -19.09 88.57
C THR A 327 -20.05 -19.38 89.09
N GLY A 328 -20.92 -19.96 88.24
CA GLY A 328 -22.23 -20.46 88.63
C GLY A 328 -22.15 -21.59 89.67
N GLU A 329 -21.25 -22.56 89.45
CA GLU A 329 -20.99 -23.66 90.39
C GLU A 329 -20.48 -23.13 91.75
N LYS A 330 -19.54 -22.18 91.72
CA LYS A 330 -19.04 -21.48 92.92
C LYS A 330 -20.18 -20.82 93.70
N ARG A 331 -21.01 -20.00 93.06
CA ARG A 331 -22.16 -19.32 93.70
C ARG A 331 -23.14 -20.31 94.34
N GLN A 332 -23.43 -21.42 93.68
CA GLN A 332 -24.30 -22.46 94.23
C GLN A 332 -23.69 -23.08 95.50
N LYS A 333 -22.38 -23.38 95.47
CA LYS A 333 -21.65 -23.97 96.60
C LYS A 333 -21.49 -22.98 97.76
N GLU A 334 -21.30 -21.69 97.49
CA GLU A 334 -21.30 -20.60 98.48
C GLU A 334 -22.66 -20.53 99.19
N SER A 335 -23.75 -20.51 98.42
CA SER A 335 -25.12 -20.53 98.98
C SER A 335 -25.39 -21.77 99.84
N MET A 336 -24.95 -22.95 99.40
CA MET A 336 -25.02 -24.18 100.22
C MET A 336 -24.16 -24.09 101.49
N MET A 337 -22.99 -23.45 101.42
CA MET A 337 -22.10 -23.26 102.56
C MET A 337 -22.73 -22.31 103.59
N ASP A 338 -23.37 -21.24 103.14
CA ASP A 338 -24.12 -20.30 103.98
C ASP A 338 -25.33 -20.96 104.63
N PHE A 339 -26.11 -21.74 103.85
CA PHE A 339 -27.21 -22.54 104.39
C PHE A 339 -26.75 -23.52 105.48
N LEU A 340 -25.62 -24.22 105.24
CA LEU A 340 -25.03 -25.12 106.23
C LEU A 340 -24.49 -24.37 107.46
N LYS A 341 -23.93 -23.18 107.29
CA LYS A 341 -23.46 -22.32 108.38
C LYS A 341 -24.63 -21.93 109.30
N ILE A 342 -25.76 -21.54 108.72
CA ILE A 342 -27.01 -21.25 109.45
C ILE A 342 -27.55 -22.51 110.12
N SER A 343 -27.64 -23.63 109.39
CA SER A 343 -28.20 -24.89 109.90
C SER A 343 -27.39 -25.50 111.07
N ILE A 344 -26.06 -25.42 111.01
CA ILE A 344 -25.16 -25.87 112.10
C ILE A 344 -25.33 -24.99 113.34
N SER A 345 -25.59 -23.69 113.17
CA SER A 345 -25.81 -22.77 114.30
C SER A 345 -27.11 -23.09 115.07
N GLN A 346 -28.13 -23.62 114.39
CA GLN A 346 -29.43 -23.96 114.96
C GLN A 346 -29.47 -25.35 115.64
N THR A 347 -28.65 -26.31 115.19
CA THR A 347 -28.78 -27.75 115.55
C THR A 347 -27.82 -28.25 116.65
N LYS A 348 -27.06 -27.38 117.34
CA LYS A 348 -26.11 -27.70 118.44
C LYS A 348 -25.43 -29.11 118.33
N LYS A 349 -24.25 -29.15 117.68
CA LYS A 349 -23.32 -30.30 117.57
C LYS A 349 -23.75 -31.45 116.64
N ASN A 350 -24.15 -31.14 115.40
CA ASN A 350 -24.30 -32.15 114.34
C ASN A 350 -22.99 -32.34 113.54
N TYR A 351 -22.23 -33.38 113.89
CA TYR A 351 -20.91 -33.68 113.31
C TYR A 351 -20.96 -34.01 111.80
N ALA A 352 -22.07 -34.57 111.32
CA ALA A 352 -22.27 -34.89 109.90
C ALA A 352 -22.40 -33.62 109.05
N LEU A 353 -23.12 -32.60 109.55
CA LEU A 353 -23.22 -31.29 108.88
C LEU A 353 -21.88 -30.55 108.88
N GLN A 354 -21.10 -30.65 109.97
CA GLN A 354 -19.74 -30.08 110.03
C GLN A 354 -18.80 -30.72 108.99
N ARG A 355 -18.80 -32.05 108.84
CA ARG A 355 -18.04 -32.74 107.77
C ARG A 355 -18.46 -32.33 106.37
N ARG A 356 -19.77 -32.13 106.14
CA ARG A 356 -20.29 -31.69 104.84
C ARG A 356 -19.88 -30.25 104.52
N ARG A 357 -19.86 -29.38 105.53
CA ARG A 357 -19.37 -28.00 105.43
C ARG A 357 -17.88 -27.93 105.07
N THR A 358 -17.01 -28.69 105.75
CA THR A 358 -15.57 -28.71 105.42
C THR A 358 -15.30 -29.26 104.02
N ARG A 359 -16.04 -30.29 103.58
CA ARG A 359 -15.96 -30.78 102.18
C ARG A 359 -16.38 -29.71 101.16
N ILE A 360 -17.47 -28.98 101.40
CA ILE A 360 -17.92 -27.91 100.51
C ILE A 360 -16.91 -26.75 100.51
N GLN A 361 -16.29 -26.44 101.65
CA GLN A 361 -15.25 -25.42 101.73
C GLN A 361 -13.98 -25.80 100.94
N GLN A 362 -13.57 -27.07 100.97
CA GLN A 362 -12.48 -27.58 100.12
C GLN A 362 -12.84 -27.54 98.62
N GLN A 363 -14.09 -27.85 98.29
CA GLN A 363 -14.58 -27.73 96.90
C GLN A 363 -14.59 -26.27 96.43
N LEU A 364 -14.92 -25.32 97.31
CA LEU A 364 -14.87 -23.89 97.01
C LEU A 364 -13.44 -23.41 96.77
N SER A 365 -12.48 -23.77 97.61
CA SER A 365 -11.08 -23.39 97.39
C SER A 365 -10.50 -23.97 96.10
N GLU A 366 -10.89 -25.19 95.74
CA GLU A 366 -10.48 -25.81 94.48
C GLU A 366 -11.15 -25.13 93.27
N LEU A 367 -12.43 -24.74 93.38
CA LEU A 367 -13.12 -23.95 92.34
C LEU A 367 -12.48 -22.57 92.16
N GLU A 368 -12.04 -21.93 93.24
CA GLU A 368 -11.32 -20.64 93.19
C GLU A 368 -9.98 -20.76 92.48
N ARG A 369 -9.21 -21.82 92.76
CA ARG A 369 -7.95 -22.13 92.06
C ARG A 369 -8.19 -22.35 90.57
N GLN A 370 -9.19 -23.16 90.21
CA GLN A 370 -9.57 -23.42 88.82
C GLN A 370 -10.04 -22.14 88.10
N LEU A 371 -10.81 -21.28 88.77
CA LEU A 371 -11.22 -19.98 88.22
C LEU A 371 -10.02 -19.06 87.95
N GLN A 372 -9.06 -18.99 88.87
CA GLN A 372 -7.82 -18.21 88.66
C GLN A 372 -7.01 -18.74 87.47
N GLU A 373 -6.90 -20.06 87.29
CA GLU A 373 -6.23 -20.65 86.13
C GLU A 373 -6.95 -20.33 84.81
N ILE A 374 -8.28 -20.37 84.80
CA ILE A 374 -9.09 -19.98 83.64
C ILE A 374 -8.93 -18.48 83.36
N GLU A 375 -8.91 -17.62 84.38
CA GLU A 375 -8.72 -16.18 84.21
C GLU A 375 -7.35 -15.81 83.65
N LEU A 376 -6.29 -16.48 84.11
CA LEU A 376 -4.93 -16.30 83.56
C LEU A 376 -4.86 -16.77 82.10
N SER A 377 -5.46 -17.92 81.79
CA SER A 377 -5.52 -18.45 80.43
C SER A 377 -6.31 -17.53 79.51
N LEU A 378 -7.46 -17.02 79.98
CA LEU A 378 -8.33 -16.11 79.24
C LEU A 378 -7.62 -14.78 78.95
N LYS A 379 -6.89 -14.22 79.92
CA LYS A 379 -6.08 -13.02 79.71
C LYS A 379 -4.97 -13.23 78.68
N SER A 380 -4.26 -14.36 78.75
CA SER A 380 -3.21 -14.73 77.79
C SER A 380 -3.75 -14.85 76.36
N VAL A 381 -4.87 -15.54 76.18
CA VAL A 381 -5.51 -15.67 74.85
C VAL A 381 -6.04 -14.33 74.35
N GLN A 382 -6.60 -13.48 75.22
CA GLN A 382 -7.03 -12.12 74.85
C GLN A 382 -5.86 -11.23 74.38
N GLU A 383 -4.70 -11.32 75.04
CA GLU A 383 -3.48 -10.62 74.60
C GLU A 383 -3.02 -11.13 73.23
N ALA A 384 -3.07 -12.44 72.99
CA ALA A 384 -2.75 -13.04 71.69
C ALA A 384 -3.73 -12.59 70.58
N VAL A 385 -5.03 -12.49 70.88
CA VAL A 385 -6.05 -11.94 69.95
C VAL A 385 -5.71 -10.49 69.61
N ALA A 386 -5.40 -9.66 70.60
CA ALA A 386 -5.05 -8.26 70.37
C ALA A 386 -3.81 -8.11 69.49
N GLN A 387 -2.76 -8.90 69.75
CA GLN A 387 -1.53 -8.89 68.96
C GLN A 387 -1.78 -9.34 67.51
N LYS A 388 -2.53 -10.43 67.31
CA LYS A 388 -2.88 -10.95 65.98
C LYS A 388 -3.81 -10.01 65.22
N SER A 389 -4.72 -9.33 65.91
CA SER A 389 -5.58 -8.30 65.32
C SER A 389 -4.76 -7.12 64.79
N GLN A 390 -3.74 -6.67 65.55
CA GLN A 390 -2.83 -5.64 65.09
C GLN A 390 -2.00 -6.10 63.87
N GLU A 391 -1.53 -7.36 63.87
CA GLU A 391 -0.84 -7.96 62.73
C GLU A 391 -1.75 -7.99 61.48
N LYS A 392 -3.03 -8.34 61.66
CA LYS A 392 -4.04 -8.34 60.59
C LYS A 392 -4.14 -6.98 59.92
N VAL A 393 -4.25 -5.89 60.69
CA VAL A 393 -4.38 -4.52 60.15
C VAL A 393 -3.20 -4.20 59.22
N VAL A 394 -1.97 -4.47 59.66
CA VAL A 394 -0.76 -4.21 58.86
C VAL A 394 -0.73 -5.07 57.59
N VAL A 395 -1.19 -6.32 57.64
CA VAL A 395 -1.23 -7.20 56.47
C VAL A 395 -2.34 -6.78 55.50
N VAL A 396 -3.49 -6.31 55.97
CA VAL A 396 -4.56 -5.76 55.13
C VAL A 396 -4.03 -4.58 54.31
N GLU A 397 -3.34 -3.62 54.94
CA GLU A 397 -2.72 -2.50 54.21
C GLU A 397 -1.72 -2.97 53.15
N LYS A 398 -0.92 -3.99 53.46
CA LYS A 398 0.01 -4.60 52.49
C LYS A 398 -0.71 -5.29 51.32
N VAL A 399 -1.85 -5.93 51.56
CA VAL A 399 -2.69 -6.51 50.52
C VAL A 399 -3.24 -5.42 49.61
N GLU A 400 -3.84 -4.37 50.18
CA GLU A 400 -4.42 -3.27 49.40
C GLU A 400 -3.37 -2.53 48.55
N THR A 401 -2.20 -2.25 49.13
CA THR A 401 -1.10 -1.59 48.41
C THR A 401 -0.56 -2.48 47.29
N SER A 402 -0.32 -3.77 47.55
CA SER A 402 0.14 -4.71 46.52
C SER A 402 -0.91 -4.95 45.41
N GLU A 403 -2.20 -4.90 45.73
CA GLU A 403 -3.30 -4.96 44.74
C GLU A 403 -3.31 -3.73 43.82
N LYS A 404 -3.19 -2.53 44.40
CA LYS A 404 -3.10 -1.27 43.63
C LYS A 404 -1.88 -1.25 42.71
N VAL A 405 -0.72 -1.69 43.21
CA VAL A 405 0.50 -1.78 42.40
C VAL A 405 0.34 -2.80 41.27
N TYR A 406 -0.17 -4.00 41.57
CA TYR A 406 -0.40 -5.02 40.55
C TYR A 406 -1.41 -4.57 39.49
N SER A 407 -2.53 -3.97 39.89
CA SER A 407 -3.56 -3.49 38.96
C SER A 407 -3.03 -2.38 38.05
N SER A 408 -2.26 -1.44 38.58
CA SER A 408 -1.59 -0.39 37.77
C SER A 408 -0.65 -0.99 36.73
N ILE A 409 0.21 -1.94 37.13
CA ILE A 409 1.15 -2.61 36.21
C ILE A 409 0.40 -3.42 35.14
N ARG A 410 -0.75 -4.02 35.50
CA ARG A 410 -1.58 -4.76 34.56
C ARG A 410 -2.18 -3.84 33.48
N VAL A 411 -2.73 -2.70 33.86
CA VAL A 411 -3.25 -1.70 32.90
C VAL A 411 -2.15 -1.23 31.96
N GLU A 412 -0.94 -0.97 32.48
CA GLU A 412 0.21 -0.61 31.67
C GLU A 412 0.57 -1.74 30.68
N LEU A 413 0.59 -2.99 31.14
CA LEU A 413 0.86 -4.16 30.30
C LEU A 413 -0.15 -4.32 29.16
N ASP A 414 -1.45 -4.13 29.44
CA ASP A 414 -2.51 -4.23 28.45
C ASP A 414 -2.34 -3.13 27.37
N SER A 415 -2.01 -1.91 27.79
CA SER A 415 -1.69 -0.79 26.87
C SER A 415 -0.48 -1.09 25.97
N PHE A 416 0.62 -1.62 26.53
CA PHE A 416 1.77 -2.01 25.73
C PHE A 416 1.43 -3.12 24.73
N THR A 417 0.60 -4.07 25.14
CA THR A 417 0.17 -5.18 24.27
C THR A 417 -0.65 -4.66 23.09
N ALA A 418 -1.61 -3.77 23.33
CA ALA A 418 -2.40 -3.13 22.27
C ALA A 418 -1.53 -2.31 21.29
N ASN A 419 -0.58 -1.54 21.82
CA ASN A 419 0.36 -0.77 20.99
C ASN A 419 1.26 -1.66 20.13
N ILE A 420 1.74 -2.79 20.67
CA ILE A 420 2.51 -3.78 19.91
C ILE A 420 1.67 -4.37 18.78
N SER A 421 0.42 -4.75 19.05
CA SER A 421 -0.48 -5.27 18.01
C SER A 421 -0.71 -4.25 16.90
N LYS A 422 -0.92 -2.96 17.23
CA LYS A 422 -1.06 -1.88 16.25
C LYS A 422 0.21 -1.72 15.40
N LEU A 423 1.39 -1.68 16.03
CA LEU A 423 2.67 -1.58 15.33
C LEU A 423 2.95 -2.81 14.44
N GLN A 424 2.53 -4.00 14.85
CA GLN A 424 2.65 -5.22 14.03
C GLN A 424 1.78 -5.15 12.77
N VAL A 425 0.53 -4.70 12.90
CA VAL A 425 -0.37 -4.51 11.74
C VAL A 425 0.23 -3.48 10.78
N GLN A 426 0.63 -2.31 11.28
CA GLN A 426 1.28 -1.27 10.46
C GLN A 426 2.56 -1.78 9.78
N MET A 427 3.37 -2.58 10.48
CA MET A 427 4.58 -3.18 9.90
C MET A 427 4.24 -4.16 8.78
N SER A 428 3.17 -4.95 8.92
CA SER A 428 2.70 -5.87 7.88
C SER A 428 2.26 -5.11 6.64
N GLU A 429 1.43 -4.08 6.81
CA GLU A 429 0.95 -3.21 5.71
C GLU A 429 2.11 -2.53 4.96
N LEU A 430 3.05 -1.92 5.70
CA LEU A 430 4.22 -1.28 5.09
C LEU A 430 5.13 -2.28 4.37
N THR A 431 5.24 -3.52 4.87
CA THR A 431 6.04 -4.57 4.23
C THR A 431 5.37 -5.04 2.95
N GLU A 432 4.05 -5.18 2.94
CA GLU A 432 3.28 -5.53 1.75
C GLU A 432 3.38 -4.44 0.68
N GLN A 433 3.15 -3.17 1.05
CA GLN A 433 3.31 -2.02 0.16
C GLN A 433 4.72 -1.95 -0.44
N LEU A 434 5.76 -2.14 0.39
CA LEU A 434 7.13 -2.17 -0.09
C LEU A 434 7.37 -3.33 -1.07
N GLY A 435 6.84 -4.52 -0.77
CA GLY A 435 6.95 -5.69 -1.64
C GLY A 435 6.33 -5.46 -3.02
N GLN A 436 5.16 -4.80 -3.07
CA GLN A 436 4.50 -4.45 -4.33
C GLN A 436 5.28 -3.40 -5.12
N LEU A 437 5.74 -2.33 -4.48
CA LEU A 437 6.57 -1.31 -5.15
C LEU A 437 7.85 -1.91 -5.73
N GLU A 438 8.52 -2.79 -4.98
CA GLU A 438 9.72 -3.48 -5.47
C GLU A 438 9.41 -4.45 -6.62
N MET A 439 8.24 -5.10 -6.61
CA MET A 439 7.77 -5.93 -7.72
C MET A 439 7.53 -5.10 -8.98
N ILE A 440 6.84 -3.97 -8.86
CA ILE A 440 6.60 -3.05 -9.98
C ILE A 440 7.93 -2.56 -10.56
N GLN A 441 8.86 -2.12 -9.70
CA GLN A 441 10.20 -1.72 -10.13
C GLN A 441 10.90 -2.86 -10.89
N THR A 442 10.90 -4.06 -10.32
CA THR A 442 11.58 -5.23 -10.92
C THR A 442 11.00 -5.61 -12.28
N LEU A 443 9.68 -5.50 -12.45
CA LEU A 443 9.03 -5.79 -13.72
C LEU A 443 9.36 -4.74 -14.77
N LYS A 444 9.26 -3.44 -14.43
CA LYS A 444 9.60 -2.35 -15.35
C LYS A 444 11.05 -2.40 -15.79
N THR A 445 11.98 -2.59 -14.86
CA THR A 445 13.42 -2.65 -15.16
C THR A 445 13.89 -4.08 -15.46
N SER A 446 13.00 -5.01 -15.82
CA SER A 446 13.42 -6.37 -16.12
C SER A 446 14.17 -6.41 -17.46
N PRO A 447 15.23 -7.22 -17.60
CA PRO A 447 15.97 -7.32 -18.85
C PRO A 447 15.09 -7.69 -20.05
N GLU A 448 14.05 -8.51 -19.83
CA GLU A 448 13.08 -8.89 -20.87
C GLU A 448 12.32 -7.65 -21.40
N MET A 449 11.91 -6.74 -20.53
CA MET A 449 11.21 -5.50 -20.91
C MET A 449 12.17 -4.47 -21.52
N VAL A 450 13.43 -4.46 -21.08
CA VAL A 450 14.48 -3.60 -21.63
C VAL A 450 14.84 -4.04 -23.05
N ASP A 451 14.89 -5.35 -23.29
CA ASP A 451 15.18 -5.93 -24.60
C ASP A 451 14.15 -5.54 -25.65
N ASP A 452 12.87 -5.41 -25.26
CA ASP A 452 11.76 -5.02 -26.14
C ASP A 452 11.85 -3.55 -26.61
N PHE A 453 12.75 -2.72 -26.08
CA PHE A 453 13.01 -1.38 -26.64
C PHE A 453 13.81 -1.43 -27.94
N TYR A 454 14.67 -2.44 -28.10
CA TYR A 454 15.65 -2.49 -29.18
C TYR A 454 15.24 -3.50 -30.25
N ASP A 455 15.35 -3.10 -31.52
CA ASP A 455 15.21 -4.03 -32.64
C ASP A 455 16.37 -5.02 -32.65
N ARG A 456 16.11 -6.24 -32.17
CA ARG A 456 17.07 -7.33 -32.33
C ARG A 456 17.07 -7.80 -33.79
N PRO A 457 18.23 -7.86 -34.47
CA PRO A 457 18.33 -8.58 -35.72
C PRO A 457 17.87 -10.03 -35.50
N SER A 458 16.97 -10.52 -36.35
CA SER A 458 16.40 -11.87 -36.28
C SER A 458 17.44 -13.02 -36.31
N SER A 459 18.72 -12.68 -36.56
CA SER A 459 19.86 -13.60 -36.60
C SER A 459 20.50 -13.90 -35.24
N VAL A 460 20.23 -13.13 -34.18
CA VAL A 460 20.83 -13.38 -32.85
C VAL A 460 19.88 -14.23 -31.98
N LYS A 461 19.94 -15.55 -32.16
CA LYS A 461 19.24 -16.51 -31.30
C LYS A 461 19.90 -16.57 -29.92
N LEU A 462 19.36 -15.85 -28.95
CA LEU A 462 19.67 -16.08 -27.54
C LEU A 462 18.92 -17.30 -27.00
N ALA A 463 19.49 -17.92 -25.97
CA ALA A 463 18.90 -19.08 -25.30
C ALA A 463 17.48 -18.77 -24.80
N PRO A 464 16.54 -19.73 -24.87
CA PRO A 464 15.13 -19.52 -24.54
C PRO A 464 14.98 -18.98 -23.11
N SER A 465 14.16 -17.94 -22.97
CA SER A 465 13.94 -17.23 -21.71
C SER A 465 13.40 -18.16 -20.62
N LEU A 466 13.53 -17.77 -19.36
CA LEU A 466 12.97 -18.53 -18.23
C LEU A 466 11.45 -18.75 -18.41
N ARG A 467 10.74 -17.76 -18.95
CA ARG A 467 9.31 -17.85 -19.28
C ARG A 467 9.04 -18.84 -20.42
N GLU A 468 9.87 -18.87 -21.46
CA GLU A 468 9.79 -19.91 -22.51
C GLU A 468 10.11 -21.29 -21.98
N LYS A 469 11.12 -21.45 -21.12
CA LYS A 469 11.44 -22.74 -20.47
C LYS A 469 10.28 -23.21 -19.59
N ILE A 470 9.64 -22.31 -18.85
CA ILE A 470 8.46 -22.61 -18.03
C ILE A 470 7.25 -22.94 -18.91
N LYS A 471 7.00 -22.19 -19.99
CA LYS A 471 5.93 -22.49 -20.96
C LYS A 471 6.17 -23.82 -21.66
N ARG A 472 7.40 -24.12 -22.10
CA ARG A 472 7.77 -25.41 -22.72
C ARG A 472 7.59 -26.56 -21.72
N LYS A 473 8.05 -26.41 -20.48
CA LYS A 473 7.80 -27.41 -19.42
C LYS A 473 6.31 -27.63 -19.16
N ARG A 474 5.50 -26.56 -19.08
CA ARG A 474 4.03 -26.68 -18.94
C ARG A 474 3.38 -27.36 -20.14
N LYS A 475 3.83 -27.03 -21.36
CA LYS A 475 3.31 -27.61 -22.61
C LYS A 475 3.64 -29.10 -22.73
N ILE A 476 4.86 -29.48 -22.33
CA ILE A 476 5.28 -30.90 -22.27
C ILE A 476 4.47 -31.64 -21.20
N LEU A 477 4.27 -31.05 -20.02
CA LEU A 477 3.43 -31.64 -18.96
C LEU A 477 1.97 -31.80 -19.38
N SER A 478 1.41 -30.87 -20.16
CA SER A 478 0.04 -30.97 -20.69
C SER A 478 -0.12 -31.90 -21.90
N GLN A 479 0.98 -32.33 -22.51
CA GLN A 479 1.01 -33.31 -23.61
C GLN A 479 1.40 -34.72 -23.13
N SER A 480 1.67 -34.86 -21.82
CA SER A 480 2.02 -36.12 -21.16
C SER A 480 0.84 -36.71 -20.36
N ILE A 481 -0.37 -36.19 -20.58
CA ILE A 481 -1.66 -36.73 -20.17
C ILE A 481 -2.40 -37.02 -21.47
#